data_AF-A0A5M3XMD0-F1
#
_entry.id   AF-A0A5M3XMD0-F1
#
_cell.length_a   1.000
_cell.length_b   1.000
_cell.length_c   1.000
_cell.angle_alpha   90.00
_cell.angle_beta   90.00
_cell.angle_gamma   90.00
#
_symmetry.space_group_name_H-M   'P 1'
#
loop_
_entity.id
_entity.type
_entity.pdbx_description
1 polymer ?
#
loop_
_entity_poly.entity_id
_entity_poly.type
_entity_poly.pdbx_seq_one_letter_code
_entity_poly.pdbx_strand_id
1 'polypeptide(L)'
;MRVYDRVARETRDLPAAACGFAYRDSAFKGDQGRHLVLAVTYDLAESGLSGPVAYKELALALGVELGARVPLAEVRAAVLGLRRGKGMVLDADDPDTISAGSFFTNPILSTAEAAELELRAPEFPRWDMPGERVKVPAAWLIENAGFPKGYERGSVRISTKHTLALTNPTGAASAEELLALAREVRDGVREKFGVTLVNEPVMVGVRL
;
A
#
# COMPACT_ATOMS: atom_id res chain seq x y z
N MET A 1 -18.67 4.97 -12.45
CA MET A 1 -18.88 4.59 -11.04
C MET A 1 -20.15 5.25 -10.56
N ARG A 2 -21.07 4.46 -9.97
CA ARG A 2 -22.32 4.97 -9.41
C ARG A 2 -22.12 5.34 -7.96
N VAL A 3 -22.52 6.55 -7.58
CA VAL A 3 -22.42 7.06 -6.21
C VAL A 3 -23.72 7.70 -5.77
N TYR A 4 -23.98 7.69 -4.48
CA TYR A 4 -24.97 8.58 -3.85
C TYR A 4 -24.24 9.79 -3.28
N ASP A 5 -24.54 10.99 -3.77
CA ASP A 5 -24.03 12.25 -3.21
C ASP A 5 -24.92 12.64 -2.01
N ARG A 6 -24.39 12.58 -0.80
CA ARG A 6 -25.12 12.84 0.45
C ARG A 6 -25.48 14.33 0.63
N VAL A 7 -24.75 15.23 -0.03
CA VAL A 7 -25.03 16.68 0.02
C VAL A 7 -26.17 17.00 -0.96
N ALA A 8 -26.05 16.57 -2.21
CA ALA A 8 -27.08 16.78 -3.22
C ALA A 8 -28.31 15.85 -3.04
N ARG A 9 -28.16 14.77 -2.25
CA ARG A 9 -29.18 13.74 -1.98
C ARG A 9 -29.69 13.03 -3.24
N GLU A 10 -28.78 12.73 -4.16
CA GLU A 10 -29.12 12.05 -5.41
C GLU A 10 -28.06 11.02 -5.82
N THR A 11 -28.48 10.10 -6.69
CA THR A 11 -27.58 9.13 -7.31
C THR A 11 -26.98 9.72 -8.59
N ARG A 12 -25.66 9.60 -8.74
CA ARG A 12 -24.90 10.07 -9.90
C ARG A 12 -24.04 8.96 -10.47
N ASP A 13 -23.92 8.93 -11.79
CA ASP A 13 -22.94 8.11 -12.50
C ASP A 13 -21.76 8.99 -12.91
N LEU A 14 -20.60 8.76 -12.27
CA LEU A 14 -19.36 9.51 -12.52
C LEU A 14 -18.47 8.75 -13.51
N PRO A 15 -17.95 9.41 -14.57
CA PRO A 15 -16.92 8.81 -15.41
C PRO A 15 -15.60 8.68 -14.63
N ALA A 16 -14.71 7.78 -15.07
CA ALA A 16 -13.41 7.55 -14.41
C ALA A 16 -12.57 8.84 -14.29
N ALA A 17 -12.60 9.70 -15.30
CA ALA A 17 -11.91 10.99 -15.29
C ALA A 17 -12.41 11.93 -14.16
N ALA A 18 -13.69 11.86 -13.79
CA ALA A 18 -14.26 12.66 -12.71
C ALA A 18 -13.96 12.08 -11.31
N CYS A 19 -13.45 10.85 -11.23
CA CYS A 19 -13.11 10.19 -9.97
C CYS A 19 -11.77 10.66 -9.39
N GLY A 20 -10.94 11.35 -10.19
CA GLY A 20 -9.65 11.90 -9.76
C GLY A 20 -8.66 10.85 -9.29
N PHE A 21 -8.65 9.64 -9.90
CA PHE A 21 -7.80 8.54 -9.46
C PHE A 21 -6.31 8.89 -9.58
N ALA A 22 -5.56 8.65 -8.49
CA ALA A 22 -4.12 8.77 -8.42
C ALA A 22 -3.54 7.68 -7.50
N TYR A 23 -2.23 7.69 -7.26
CA TYR A 23 -1.59 6.71 -6.38
C TYR A 23 -2.17 6.76 -4.96
N ARG A 24 -2.95 5.73 -4.59
CA ARG A 24 -3.64 5.62 -3.29
C ARG A 24 -4.55 6.81 -2.95
N ASP A 25 -5.07 7.47 -3.99
CA ASP A 25 -5.87 8.67 -3.85
C ASP A 25 -6.99 8.77 -4.88
N SER A 26 -8.04 9.51 -4.53
CA SER A 26 -9.18 9.82 -5.39
C SER A 26 -9.95 11.01 -4.82
N ALA A 27 -10.85 11.60 -5.62
CA ALA A 27 -11.75 12.65 -5.13
C ALA A 27 -12.59 12.21 -3.90
N PHE A 28 -12.85 10.91 -3.75
CA PHE A 28 -13.59 10.33 -2.61
C PHE A 28 -12.78 10.32 -1.32
N LYS A 29 -11.44 10.25 -1.42
CA LYS A 29 -10.54 10.33 -0.26
C LYS A 29 -10.33 11.77 0.20
N GLY A 30 -10.38 12.74 -0.73
CA GLY A 30 -10.30 14.17 -0.41
C GLY A 30 -11.57 14.74 0.24
N ASP A 31 -12.75 14.25 -0.14
CA ASP A 31 -14.06 14.65 0.41
C ASP A 31 -14.73 13.48 1.12
N GLN A 32 -14.10 13.03 2.21
CA GLN A 32 -14.55 11.87 2.97
C GLN A 32 -15.95 12.11 3.53
N GLY A 33 -16.87 11.21 3.20
CA GLY A 33 -18.23 11.23 3.72
C GLY A 33 -19.25 11.97 2.85
N ARG A 34 -18.87 12.63 1.75
CA ARG A 34 -19.85 13.16 0.79
C ARG A 34 -20.49 12.06 -0.06
N HIS A 35 -19.67 11.21 -0.67
CA HIS A 35 -20.14 10.22 -1.64
C HIS A 35 -20.16 8.81 -1.03
N LEU A 36 -21.22 8.05 -1.27
CA LEU A 36 -21.29 6.61 -1.02
C LEU A 36 -21.17 5.87 -2.35
N VAL A 37 -20.17 5.00 -2.51
CA VAL A 37 -20.04 4.19 -3.72
C VAL A 37 -21.11 3.11 -3.70
N LEU A 38 -21.95 3.08 -4.74
CA LEU A 38 -23.04 2.12 -4.88
C LEU A 38 -22.70 1.01 -5.88
N ALA A 39 -21.98 1.33 -6.95
CA ALA A 39 -21.54 0.36 -7.94
C ALA A 39 -20.27 0.84 -8.67
N VAL A 40 -19.40 -0.11 -9.01
CA VAL A 40 -18.23 0.14 -9.85
C VAL A 40 -18.38 -0.67 -11.13
N THR A 41 -18.22 -0.02 -12.27
CA THR A 41 -18.21 -0.65 -13.59
C THR A 41 -16.78 -0.66 -14.09
N TYR A 42 -16.32 -1.82 -14.52
CA TYR A 42 -15.00 -2.01 -15.12
C TYR A 42 -15.18 -2.33 -16.60
N ASP A 43 -14.42 -1.65 -17.44
CA ASP A 43 -14.28 -2.01 -18.85
C ASP A 43 -13.09 -2.99 -18.97
N LEU A 44 -13.39 -4.24 -19.33
CA LEU A 44 -12.42 -5.34 -19.33
C LEU A 44 -12.32 -5.92 -20.73
N ALA A 45 -11.10 -6.24 -21.16
CA ALA A 45 -10.88 -6.99 -22.39
C ALA A 45 -11.27 -8.47 -22.20
N GLU A 46 -12.09 -9.01 -23.09
CA GLU A 46 -12.39 -10.43 -23.16
C GLU A 46 -11.16 -11.18 -23.73
N SER A 47 -10.34 -11.74 -22.84
CA SER A 47 -9.09 -12.38 -23.20
C SER A 47 -8.74 -13.49 -22.21
N GLY A 48 -8.35 -14.66 -22.71
CA GLY A 48 -7.77 -15.73 -21.88
C GLY A 48 -6.36 -15.41 -21.37
N LEU A 49 -5.69 -14.41 -21.96
CA LEU A 49 -4.38 -13.91 -21.55
C LEU A 49 -4.50 -12.67 -20.64
N SER A 50 -3.55 -12.54 -19.72
CA SER A 50 -3.38 -11.37 -18.87
C SER A 50 -3.06 -10.09 -19.65
N GLY A 51 -3.12 -8.94 -18.97
CA GLY A 51 -2.35 -7.77 -19.41
C GLY A 51 -0.83 -8.04 -19.35
N PRO A 52 0.01 -7.16 -19.90
CA PRO A 52 1.46 -7.28 -19.82
C PRO A 52 1.93 -7.37 -18.35
N VAL A 53 2.78 -8.35 -18.02
CA VAL A 53 3.34 -8.48 -16.68
C VAL A 53 4.29 -7.32 -16.41
N ALA A 54 3.90 -6.42 -15.50
CA ALA A 54 4.63 -5.18 -15.22
C ALA A 54 5.47 -5.22 -13.92
N TYR A 55 5.43 -6.32 -13.16
CA TYR A 55 6.11 -6.44 -11.87
C TYR A 55 7.20 -7.51 -11.92
N LYS A 56 8.44 -7.13 -11.59
CA LYS A 56 9.62 -8.01 -11.66
C LYS A 56 9.46 -9.30 -10.85
N GLU A 57 8.91 -9.19 -9.64
CA GLU A 57 8.68 -10.34 -8.77
C GLU A 57 7.63 -11.31 -9.33
N LEU A 58 6.59 -10.78 -9.97
CA LEU A 58 5.58 -11.60 -10.65
C LEU A 58 6.15 -12.26 -11.91
N ALA A 59 6.95 -11.52 -12.68
CA ALA A 59 7.65 -12.04 -13.86
C ALA A 59 8.58 -13.21 -13.47
N LEU A 60 9.36 -13.03 -12.40
CA LEU A 60 10.21 -14.08 -11.84
C LEU A 60 9.40 -15.30 -11.38
N ALA A 61 8.30 -15.10 -10.65
CA ALA A 61 7.46 -16.20 -10.17
C ALA A 61 6.79 -16.99 -11.30
N LEU A 62 6.54 -16.34 -12.45
CA LEU A 62 5.96 -16.95 -13.65
C LEU A 62 7.03 -17.50 -14.61
N GLY A 63 8.32 -17.21 -14.39
CA GLY A 63 9.40 -17.59 -15.30
C GLY A 63 9.31 -16.89 -16.66
N VAL A 64 8.85 -15.63 -16.70
CA VAL A 64 8.69 -14.85 -17.94
C VAL A 64 9.37 -13.48 -17.84
N GLU A 65 9.60 -12.87 -19.00
CA GLU A 65 10.10 -11.50 -19.09
C GLU A 65 9.02 -10.45 -18.78
N LEU A 66 9.46 -9.26 -18.36
CA LEU A 66 8.55 -8.11 -18.23
C LEU A 66 7.88 -7.79 -19.58
N GLY A 67 6.58 -7.49 -19.53
CA GLY A 67 5.76 -7.24 -20.70
C GLY A 67 5.12 -8.50 -21.30
N ALA A 68 5.54 -9.71 -20.89
CA ALA A 68 4.92 -10.94 -21.35
C ALA A 68 3.43 -11.01 -20.98
N ARG A 69 2.64 -11.72 -21.79
CA ARG A 69 1.23 -12.03 -21.52
C ARG A 69 1.11 -13.54 -21.39
N VAL A 70 0.56 -14.00 -20.27
CA VAL A 70 0.41 -15.44 -19.95
C VAL A 70 -1.06 -15.74 -19.64
N PRO A 71 -1.47 -17.02 -19.53
CA PRO A 71 -2.84 -17.35 -19.17
C PRO A 71 -3.28 -16.65 -17.88
N LEU A 72 -4.47 -16.02 -17.92
CA LEU A 72 -4.96 -15.19 -16.82
C LEU A 72 -5.05 -15.95 -15.49
N ALA A 73 -5.41 -17.24 -15.55
CA ALA A 73 -5.48 -18.11 -14.39
C ALA A 73 -4.10 -18.30 -13.71
N GLU A 74 -3.02 -18.38 -14.49
CA GLU A 74 -1.65 -18.51 -13.98
C GLU A 74 -1.20 -17.22 -13.29
N VAL A 75 -1.46 -16.06 -13.90
CA VAL A 75 -1.19 -14.77 -13.24
C VAL A 75 -1.95 -14.68 -11.92
N ARG A 76 -3.23 -15.04 -11.89
CA ARG A 76 -4.03 -15.04 -10.65
C ARG A 76 -3.41 -15.96 -9.59
N ALA A 77 -3.05 -17.19 -9.96
CA ALA A 77 -2.45 -18.15 -9.04
C ALA A 77 -1.12 -17.65 -8.48
N ALA A 78 -0.23 -17.13 -9.34
CA ALA A 78 1.05 -16.56 -8.94
C ALA A 78 0.89 -15.34 -8.03
N VAL A 79 -0.03 -14.41 -8.35
CA VAL A 79 -0.34 -13.25 -7.50
C VAL A 79 -0.84 -13.69 -6.13
N LEU A 80 -1.75 -14.67 -6.06
CA LEU A 80 -2.24 -15.20 -4.78
C LEU A 80 -1.11 -15.86 -3.98
N GLY A 81 -0.24 -16.62 -4.63
CA GLY A 81 0.95 -17.23 -3.98
C GLY A 81 1.89 -16.18 -3.39
N LEU A 82 2.29 -15.18 -4.19
CA LEU A 82 3.14 -14.07 -3.75
C LEU A 82 2.52 -13.28 -2.59
N ARG A 83 1.20 -13.05 -2.63
CA ARG A 83 0.50 -12.34 -1.56
C ARG A 83 0.39 -13.17 -0.28
N ARG A 84 0.12 -14.49 -0.36
CA ARG A 84 0.14 -15.38 0.81
C ARG A 84 1.51 -15.40 1.48
N GLY A 85 2.59 -15.46 0.69
CA GLY A 85 3.96 -15.36 1.20
C GLY A 85 4.27 -14.05 1.94
N LYS A 86 3.42 -13.03 1.79
CA LYS A 86 3.53 -11.71 2.44
C LYS A 86 2.46 -11.44 3.50
N GLY A 87 1.62 -12.42 3.86
CA GLY A 87 0.47 -12.20 4.76
C GLY A 87 -0.60 -11.27 4.19
N MET A 88 -0.67 -11.14 2.86
CA MET A 88 -1.54 -10.19 2.13
C MET A 88 -2.77 -10.85 1.50
N VAL A 89 -3.08 -12.07 1.92
CA VAL A 89 -4.34 -12.78 1.68
C VAL A 89 -4.87 -13.17 3.05
N LEU A 90 -6.12 -12.82 3.36
CA LEU A 90 -6.72 -13.14 4.65
C LEU A 90 -6.72 -14.65 4.89
N ASP A 91 -6.24 -15.05 6.05
CA ASP A 91 -6.16 -16.44 6.50
C ASP A 91 -6.30 -16.46 8.02
N ALA A 92 -7.39 -17.06 8.52
CA ALA A 92 -7.73 -17.05 9.93
C ALA A 92 -6.70 -17.77 10.82
N ASP A 93 -5.92 -18.68 10.24
CA ASP A 93 -4.89 -19.45 10.94
C ASP A 93 -3.50 -18.75 10.87
N ASP A 94 -3.39 -17.64 10.14
CA ASP A 94 -2.15 -16.88 9.99
C ASP A 94 -2.22 -15.53 10.74
N PRO A 95 -1.53 -15.40 11.88
CA PRO A 95 -1.56 -14.17 12.67
C PRO A 95 -1.00 -12.95 11.94
N ASP A 96 -0.20 -13.15 10.89
CA ASP A 96 0.32 -12.04 10.08
C ASP A 96 -0.73 -11.44 9.13
N THR A 97 -1.92 -12.06 9.00
CA THR A 97 -3.01 -11.52 8.18
C THR A 97 -3.98 -10.65 8.97
N ILE A 98 -3.88 -10.62 10.30
CA ILE A 98 -4.64 -9.73 11.18
C ILE A 98 -4.01 -8.33 11.10
N SER A 99 -4.23 -7.65 9.96
CA SER A 99 -3.67 -6.35 9.62
C SER A 99 -4.63 -5.54 8.75
N ALA A 100 -4.30 -4.26 8.53
CA ALA A 100 -4.93 -3.43 7.51
C ALA A 100 -4.15 -3.41 6.18
N GLY A 101 -3.34 -4.45 5.91
CA GLY A 101 -2.41 -4.48 4.78
C GLY A 101 -1.20 -3.57 5.00
N SER A 102 -0.66 -3.00 3.92
CA SER A 102 0.44 -2.03 4.02
C SER A 102 -0.04 -0.78 4.77
N PHE A 103 0.55 -0.52 5.94
CA PHE A 103 0.15 0.57 6.82
C PHE A 103 0.65 1.93 6.32
N PHE A 104 1.83 1.97 5.68
CA PHE A 104 2.40 3.18 5.10
C PHE A 104 2.43 3.12 3.58
N THR A 105 2.08 4.22 2.93
CA THR A 105 2.28 4.38 1.48
C THR A 105 3.75 4.59 1.16
N ASN A 106 4.18 4.21 -0.03
CA ASN A 106 5.52 4.56 -0.52
C ASN A 106 5.64 6.08 -0.72
N PRO A 107 6.58 6.77 -0.06
CA PRO A 107 6.81 8.19 -0.27
C PRO A 107 7.04 8.51 -1.74
N ILE A 108 6.44 9.61 -2.20
CA ILE A 108 6.73 10.22 -3.50
C ILE A 108 7.42 11.54 -3.19
N LEU A 109 8.69 11.62 -3.53
CA LEU A 109 9.58 12.74 -3.26
C LEU A 109 9.78 13.57 -4.53
N SER A 110 9.99 14.87 -4.36
CA SER A 110 10.59 15.73 -5.38
C SER A 110 12.06 15.38 -5.60
N THR A 111 12.64 15.86 -6.70
CA THR A 111 14.09 15.72 -6.97
C THR A 111 14.96 16.26 -5.82
N ALA A 112 14.56 17.38 -5.21
CA ALA A 112 15.30 17.97 -4.10
C ALA A 112 15.25 17.09 -2.83
N GLU A 113 14.07 16.62 -2.44
CA GLU A 113 13.90 15.70 -1.31
C GLU A 113 14.64 14.36 -1.54
N ALA A 114 14.63 13.85 -2.77
CA ALA A 114 15.37 12.64 -3.13
C ALA A 114 16.90 12.84 -3.03
N ALA A 115 17.40 14.02 -3.41
CA ALA A 115 18.82 14.36 -3.27
C ALA A 115 19.23 14.49 -1.79
N GLU A 116 18.38 15.06 -0.94
CA GLU A 116 18.60 15.09 0.51
C GLU A 116 18.61 13.69 1.13
N LEU A 117 17.70 12.81 0.68
CA LEU A 117 17.67 11.41 1.12
C LEU A 117 18.96 10.67 0.73
N GLU A 118 19.47 10.88 -0.48
CA GLU A 118 20.71 10.25 -0.98
C GLU A 118 21.91 10.52 -0.05
N LEU A 119 21.98 11.72 0.55
CA LEU A 119 23.04 12.07 1.51
C LEU A 119 22.99 11.22 2.80
N ARG A 120 21.81 10.72 3.17
CA ARG A 120 21.59 9.93 4.40
C ARG A 120 21.50 8.43 4.11
N ALA A 121 21.11 8.07 2.89
CA ALA A 121 20.84 6.73 2.43
C ALA A 121 21.39 6.53 1.00
N PRO A 122 22.71 6.40 0.81
CA PRO A 122 23.27 6.19 -0.52
C PRO A 122 22.66 4.97 -1.20
N GLU A 123 22.38 5.08 -2.50
CA GLU A 123 21.89 3.99 -3.37
C GLU A 123 20.54 3.38 -2.94
N PHE A 124 19.69 4.15 -2.28
CA PHE A 124 18.35 3.67 -1.90
C PHE A 124 17.52 3.27 -3.14
N PRO A 125 16.72 2.19 -3.06
CA PRO A 125 15.87 1.77 -4.17
C PRO A 125 14.84 2.85 -4.50
N ARG A 126 14.68 3.13 -5.79
CA ARG A 126 13.75 4.17 -6.25
C ARG A 126 13.14 3.85 -7.61
N TRP A 127 11.98 4.42 -7.88
CA TRP A 127 11.34 4.40 -9.19
C TRP A 127 10.97 5.81 -9.62
N ASP A 128 11.38 6.18 -10.83
CA ASP A 128 11.01 7.44 -11.42
C ASP A 128 9.51 7.47 -11.73
N MET A 129 8.89 8.61 -11.45
CA MET A 129 7.48 8.89 -11.67
C MET A 129 7.36 10.11 -12.61
N PRO A 130 6.24 10.24 -13.35
CA PRO A 130 5.99 11.44 -14.13
C PRO A 130 6.06 12.74 -13.29
N GLY A 131 6.61 13.78 -13.91
CA GLY A 131 6.74 15.11 -13.30
C GLY A 131 7.93 15.26 -12.35
N GLU A 132 9.07 14.64 -12.66
CA GLU A 132 10.32 14.72 -11.88
C GLU A 132 10.13 14.34 -10.40
N ARG A 133 9.38 13.25 -10.18
CA ARG A 133 9.15 12.69 -8.85
C ARG A 133 9.75 11.31 -8.74
N VAL A 134 10.13 10.96 -7.52
CA VAL A 134 10.78 9.70 -7.21
C VAL A 134 9.96 8.97 -6.16
N LYS A 135 9.53 7.75 -6.46
CA LYS A 135 8.84 6.89 -5.50
C LYS A 135 9.84 6.00 -4.77
N VAL A 136 9.82 6.06 -3.45
CA VAL A 136 10.72 5.31 -2.56
C VAL A 136 9.94 4.19 -1.87
N PRO A 137 10.40 2.93 -1.85
CA PRO A 137 9.71 1.87 -1.13
C PRO A 137 9.81 2.09 0.38
N ALA A 138 8.67 2.33 1.02
CA ALA A 138 8.59 2.53 2.47
C ALA A 138 9.14 1.33 3.24
N ALA A 139 8.96 0.10 2.72
CA ALA A 139 9.51 -1.11 3.35
C ALA A 139 11.03 -1.02 3.56
N TRP A 140 11.75 -0.52 2.55
CA TRP A 140 13.20 -0.37 2.63
C TRP A 140 13.58 0.69 3.66
N LEU A 141 12.89 1.83 3.69
CA LEU A 141 13.13 2.87 4.71
C LEU A 141 12.88 2.33 6.13
N ILE A 142 11.81 1.57 6.34
CA ILE A 142 11.45 1.01 7.64
C ILE A 142 12.50 -0.01 8.11
N GLU A 143 12.89 -0.97 7.26
CA GLU A 143 13.93 -1.95 7.61
C GLU A 143 15.26 -1.27 7.89
N ASN A 144 15.67 -0.32 7.04
CA ASN A 144 16.93 0.41 7.21
C ASN A 144 16.86 1.44 8.35
N ALA A 145 15.69 1.78 8.87
CA ALA A 145 15.53 2.55 10.11
C ALA A 145 15.67 1.68 11.38
N GLY A 146 15.82 0.36 11.24
CA GLY A 146 16.00 -0.57 12.36
C GLY A 146 14.72 -1.30 12.77
N PHE A 147 13.68 -1.26 11.94
CA PHE A 147 12.41 -1.95 12.19
C PHE A 147 12.24 -3.12 11.20
N PRO A 148 12.92 -4.26 11.42
CA PRO A 148 12.80 -5.42 10.54
C PRO A 148 11.42 -6.08 10.65
N LYS A 149 11.14 -7.00 9.74
CA LYS A 149 10.01 -7.93 9.88
C LYS A 149 10.06 -8.63 11.24
N GLY A 150 8.90 -8.76 11.89
CA GLY A 150 8.81 -9.34 13.23
C GLY A 150 9.21 -8.39 14.37
N TYR A 151 9.55 -7.12 14.11
CA TYR A 151 9.79 -6.14 15.17
C TYR A 151 8.54 -5.97 16.05
N GLU A 152 8.66 -6.22 17.35
CA GLU A 152 7.54 -6.27 18.29
C GLU A 152 7.48 -5.02 19.18
N ARG A 153 6.27 -4.57 19.47
CA ARG A 153 5.98 -3.55 20.50
C ARG A 153 4.77 -3.99 21.31
N GLY A 154 5.01 -4.54 22.48
CA GLY A 154 3.93 -5.06 23.33
C GLY A 154 3.17 -6.20 22.63
N SER A 155 1.87 -6.02 22.40
CA SER A 155 0.98 -7.01 21.79
C SER A 155 0.89 -6.92 20.25
N VAL A 156 1.49 -5.90 19.63
CA VAL A 156 1.50 -5.68 18.18
C VAL A 156 2.91 -5.84 17.62
N ARG A 157 3.02 -6.07 16.30
CA ARG A 157 4.33 -6.15 15.64
C ARG A 157 4.26 -5.76 14.18
N ILE A 158 5.44 -5.58 13.58
CA ILE A 158 5.58 -5.68 12.12
C ILE A 158 5.44 -7.16 11.74
N SER A 159 4.64 -7.47 10.72
CA SER A 159 4.47 -8.82 10.17
C SER A 159 5.82 -9.51 9.96
N THR A 160 5.89 -10.80 10.27
CA THR A 160 7.09 -11.60 10.00
C THR A 160 7.32 -11.83 8.50
N LYS A 161 6.28 -11.64 7.69
CA LYS A 161 6.28 -11.84 6.24
C LYS A 161 6.49 -10.55 5.45
N HIS A 162 5.96 -9.41 5.91
CA HIS A 162 6.02 -8.16 5.16
C HIS A 162 6.10 -6.90 6.01
N THR A 163 7.16 -6.12 5.80
CA THR A 163 7.55 -4.96 6.64
C THR A 163 6.52 -3.84 6.69
N LEU A 164 5.70 -3.69 5.65
CA LEU A 164 4.66 -2.66 5.66
C LEU A 164 3.41 -3.05 6.44
N ALA A 165 3.23 -4.33 6.81
CA ALA A 165 2.06 -4.75 7.56
C ALA A 165 2.33 -4.64 9.07
N LEU A 166 1.57 -3.77 9.75
CA LEU A 166 1.44 -3.81 11.20
C LEU A 166 0.34 -4.80 11.57
N THR A 167 0.65 -5.76 12.42
CA THR A 167 -0.23 -6.88 12.76
C THR A 167 -0.63 -6.86 14.23
N ASN A 168 -1.80 -7.42 14.50
CA ASN A 168 -2.32 -7.72 15.83
C ASN A 168 -2.45 -9.26 15.96
N PRO A 169 -1.34 -9.98 16.22
CA PRO A 169 -1.30 -11.45 16.14
C PRO A 169 -2.33 -12.18 17.01
N THR A 170 -2.67 -11.59 18.16
CA THR A 170 -3.60 -12.18 19.13
C THR A 170 -5.04 -11.73 18.93
N GLY A 171 -5.27 -10.70 18.11
CA GLY A 171 -6.55 -10.02 17.98
C GLY A 171 -6.94 -9.15 19.19
N ALA A 172 -6.14 -9.11 20.25
CA ALA A 172 -6.50 -8.45 21.51
C ALA A 172 -5.97 -7.02 21.65
N ALA A 173 -5.05 -6.58 20.79
CA ALA A 173 -4.46 -5.25 20.87
C ALA A 173 -5.47 -4.12 20.65
N SER A 174 -5.31 -3.03 21.39
CA SER A 174 -6.05 -1.79 21.22
C SER A 174 -5.55 -0.98 20.01
N ALA A 175 -6.37 -0.02 19.55
CA ALA A 175 -5.96 0.92 18.51
C ALA A 175 -4.74 1.76 18.94
N GLU A 176 -4.65 2.15 20.22
CA GLU A 176 -3.55 2.97 20.72
C GLU A 176 -2.22 2.20 20.74
N GLU A 177 -2.23 0.90 21.08
CA GLU A 177 -1.03 0.06 20.99
C GLU A 177 -0.51 -0.03 19.55
N LEU A 178 -1.40 -0.26 18.58
CA LEU A 178 -1.03 -0.30 17.16
C LEU A 178 -0.50 1.06 16.69
N LEU A 179 -1.16 2.16 17.09
CA LEU A 179 -0.71 3.51 16.75
C LEU A 179 0.61 3.87 17.41
N ALA A 180 0.90 3.37 18.61
CA ALA A 180 2.20 3.59 19.26
C ALA A 180 3.34 2.97 18.42
N LEU A 181 3.15 1.74 17.91
CA LEU A 181 4.10 1.12 16.98
C LEU A 181 4.21 1.92 15.67
N ALA A 182 3.09 2.36 15.12
CA ALA A 182 3.10 3.17 13.90
C ALA A 182 3.85 4.51 14.08
N ARG A 183 3.65 5.21 15.20
CA ARG A 183 4.37 6.46 15.50
C ARG A 183 5.86 6.21 15.64
N GLU A 184 6.24 5.17 16.38
CA GLU A 184 7.65 4.77 16.54
C GLU A 184 8.34 4.50 15.20
N VAL A 185 7.71 3.73 14.31
CA VAL A 185 8.23 3.45 12.97
C VAL A 185 8.34 4.74 12.13
N ARG A 186 7.27 5.55 12.10
CA ARG A 186 7.25 6.81 11.34
C ARG A 186 8.34 7.76 11.83
N ASP A 187 8.45 7.95 13.14
CA ASP A 187 9.37 8.90 13.74
C ASP A 187 10.83 8.44 13.60
N GLY A 188 11.11 7.13 13.73
CA GLY A 188 12.44 6.59 13.46
C GLY A 188 12.87 6.74 12.00
N VAL A 189 11.94 6.54 11.04
CA VAL A 189 12.22 6.80 9.61
C VAL A 189 12.47 8.29 9.36
N ARG A 190 11.68 9.18 9.97
CA ARG A 190 11.87 10.64 9.86
C ARG A 190 13.18 11.10 10.47
N GLU A 191 13.55 10.58 11.64
CA GLU A 191 14.80 10.90 12.32
C GLU A 191 16.00 10.47 11.46
N LYS A 192 16.00 9.23 10.99
CA LYS A 192 17.13 8.68 10.23
C LYS A 192 17.24 9.28 8.82
N PHE A 193 16.13 9.44 8.13
CA PHE A 193 16.12 9.73 6.69
C PHE A 193 15.52 11.09 6.32
N GLY A 194 14.90 11.80 7.26
CA GLY A 194 14.19 13.05 6.96
C GLY A 194 12.85 12.84 6.25
N VAL A 195 12.46 11.59 5.97
CA VAL A 195 11.24 11.25 5.24
C VAL A 195 10.11 10.96 6.23
N THR A 196 8.97 11.63 6.09
CA THR A 196 7.79 11.36 6.92
C THR A 196 6.88 10.36 6.21
N LEU A 197 6.67 9.19 6.82
CA LEU A 197 5.73 8.20 6.30
C LEU A 197 4.28 8.63 6.52
N VAL A 198 3.43 8.33 5.54
CA VAL A 198 1.99 8.63 5.56
C VAL A 198 1.22 7.32 5.65
N ASN A 199 0.24 7.25 6.55
CA ASN A 199 -0.61 6.08 6.71
C ASN A 199 -1.55 5.89 5.50
N GLU A 200 -1.70 4.64 5.07
CA GLU A 200 -2.69 4.23 4.06
C GLU A 200 -4.07 3.95 4.68
N PRO A 201 -4.20 3.25 5.83
CA PRO A 201 -5.50 2.99 6.45
C PRO A 201 -6.21 4.28 6.88
N VAL A 202 -7.54 4.27 6.79
CA VAL A 202 -8.39 5.36 7.27
C VAL A 202 -8.44 5.33 8.79
N MET A 203 -8.16 6.48 9.41
CA MET A 203 -8.23 6.65 10.86
C MET A 203 -9.65 7.09 11.26
N VAL A 204 -10.32 6.32 12.11
CA VAL A 204 -11.67 6.63 12.62
C VAL A 204 -11.57 6.95 14.10
N GLY A 205 -11.84 8.21 14.48
CA GLY A 205 -11.79 8.66 15.87
C GLY A 205 -10.37 8.76 16.48
N VAL A 206 -9.33 8.51 15.68
CA VAL A 206 -7.91 8.54 16.10
C VAL A 206 -7.06 9.29 15.07
N ARG A 207 -5.80 9.58 15.40
CA ARG A 207 -4.81 10.20 14.50
C ARG A 207 -3.43 9.61 14.74
N LEU A 208 -2.63 9.58 13.68
CA LEU A 208 -1.22 9.20 13.72
C LEU A 208 -0.33 10.42 13.83
#